data_AF-A0A4C2A2W2-F1
#
_entry.id   AF-A0A4C2A2W2-F1
#
_cell.length_a   1.000
_cell.length_b   1.000
_cell.length_c   1.000
_cell.angle_alpha   90.00
_cell.angle_beta   90.00
_cell.angle_gamma   90.00
#
_symmetry.space_group_name_H-M   'P 1'
#
loop_
_entity.id
_entity.type
_entity.pdbx_description
1 polymer ?
#
loop_
_entity_poly.entity_id
_entity_poly.type
_entity_poly.pdbx_seq_one_letter_code
_entity_poly.pdbx_strand_id
1 'polypeptide(L)'
;MGVLATLRSRILGGSVIGVMITASHNPEPDNGVKLIDPKGEMLDPSWEIIATDLVNVTDQELEEHVASIIRENTIDVGTSSNVFVGMDNRYHSPRLLKAVADGVIALKGNVKEYGIVTTPMMHYFVVAANTRGAYGQPTEDGYYTKLIKAFESLRGDKLENGNYKTVYFLMVQME
;
A
#
# COMPACT_ATOMS: atom_id res chain seq x y z
N MET A 1 11.19 8.79 -2.15
CA MET A 1 10.49 7.51 -1.89
C MET A 1 10.27 6.62 -3.11
N GLY A 2 9.88 7.11 -4.29
CA GLY A 2 9.76 6.26 -5.49
C GLY A 2 11.06 5.54 -5.88
N VAL A 3 12.19 6.24 -5.76
CA VAL A 3 13.55 5.68 -5.88
C VAL A 3 13.74 4.48 -4.95
N LEU A 4 13.49 4.65 -3.65
CA LEU A 4 13.66 3.58 -2.66
C LEU A 4 12.73 2.39 -2.92
N ALA A 5 11.45 2.64 -3.25
CA ALA A 5 10.50 1.58 -3.60
C ALA A 5 10.99 0.74 -4.79
N THR A 6 11.61 1.39 -5.77
CA THR A 6 12.19 0.73 -6.95
C THR A 6 13.37 -0.15 -6.58
N LEU A 7 14.29 0.36 -5.74
CA LEU A 7 15.42 -0.42 -5.23
C LEU A 7 14.96 -1.61 -4.39
N ARG A 8 13.95 -1.41 -3.53
CA ARG A 8 13.33 -2.47 -2.71
C ARG A 8 12.68 -3.56 -3.58
N SER A 9 12.03 -3.18 -4.67
CA SER A 9 11.47 -4.15 -5.62
C SER A 9 12.58 -5.00 -6.25
N ARG A 10 13.69 -4.38 -6.68
CA ARG A 10 14.82 -5.09 -7.30
C ARG A 10 15.50 -6.09 -6.37
N ILE A 11 15.81 -5.68 -5.14
CA ILE A 11 16.46 -6.58 -4.18
C ILE A 11 15.56 -7.78 -3.83
N LEU A 12 14.24 -7.60 -3.91
CA LEU A 12 13.25 -8.66 -3.72
C LEU A 12 12.86 -9.35 -5.04
N GLY A 13 13.79 -9.41 -6.00
CA GLY A 13 13.64 -10.18 -7.25
C GLY A 13 12.55 -9.63 -8.20
N GLY A 14 12.26 -8.34 -8.13
CA GLY A 14 11.23 -7.67 -8.92
C GLY A 14 9.81 -7.82 -8.38
N SER A 15 9.66 -8.25 -7.13
CA SER A 15 8.39 -8.28 -6.42
C SER A 15 7.73 -6.90 -6.40
N VAL A 16 6.40 -6.87 -6.42
CA VAL A 16 5.61 -5.64 -6.32
C VAL A 16 5.78 -5.04 -4.93
N ILE A 17 6.15 -3.76 -4.88
CA ILE A 17 6.19 -2.94 -3.67
C ILE A 17 5.05 -1.93 -3.72
N GLY A 18 4.34 -1.73 -2.60
CA GLY A 18 3.31 -0.72 -2.50
C GLY A 18 3.83 0.59 -1.91
N VAL A 19 3.27 1.70 -2.38
CA VAL A 19 3.44 3.04 -1.80
C VAL A 19 2.05 3.61 -1.54
N MET A 20 1.75 3.90 -0.28
CA MET A 20 0.49 4.53 0.12
C MET A 20 0.75 5.95 0.60
N ILE A 21 0.10 6.94 -0.04
CA ILE A 21 0.18 8.35 0.35
C ILE A 21 -1.00 8.68 1.24
N THR A 22 -0.72 8.90 2.52
CA THR A 22 -1.71 9.26 3.52
C THR A 22 -1.03 9.67 4.82
N ALA A 23 -1.66 10.58 5.57
CA ALA A 23 -1.36 10.78 6.99
C ALA A 23 -2.45 10.22 7.91
N SER A 24 -3.32 9.33 7.42
CA SER A 24 -4.33 8.62 8.20
C SER A 24 -5.20 9.59 9.03
N HIS A 25 -4.98 9.66 10.34
CA HIS A 25 -5.76 10.45 11.29
C HIS A 25 -5.19 11.85 11.55
N ASN A 26 -4.03 12.19 10.98
CA ASN A 26 -3.40 13.51 11.15
C ASN A 26 -4.28 14.63 10.55
N PRO A 27 -4.12 15.88 11.01
CA PRO A 27 -4.78 17.05 10.44
C PRO A 27 -4.64 17.15 8.92
N GLU A 28 -5.63 17.77 8.24
CA GLU A 28 -5.67 17.89 6.76
C GLU A 28 -4.38 18.46 6.13
N PRO A 29 -3.70 19.48 6.70
CA PRO A 29 -2.49 20.03 6.11
C PRO A 29 -1.33 19.04 6.02
N ASP A 30 -1.33 18.01 6.87
CA ASP A 30 -0.28 17.00 6.89
C ASP A 30 -0.48 15.98 5.77
N ASN A 31 0.62 15.37 5.33
CA ASN A 31 0.56 14.15 4.53
C ASN A 31 1.75 13.25 4.86
N GLY A 32 1.74 12.03 4.34
CA GLY A 32 2.76 11.04 4.60
C GLY A 32 2.82 10.02 3.48
N VAL A 33 3.83 9.17 3.55
CA VAL A 33 4.05 8.08 2.61
C VAL A 33 4.46 6.84 3.38
N LYS A 34 3.88 5.69 3.02
CA LYS A 34 4.16 4.39 3.63
C LYS A 34 4.56 3.40 2.55
N LEU A 35 5.56 2.59 2.83
CA LEU A 35 5.98 1.48 1.97
C LEU A 35 5.36 0.17 2.45
N ILE A 36 5.02 -0.68 1.50
CA ILE A 36 4.36 -1.97 1.72
C ILE A 36 5.20 -3.05 1.01
N ASP A 37 5.68 -4.01 1.78
CA ASP A 37 6.49 -5.13 1.28
C ASP A 37 5.61 -6.24 0.67
N PRO A 38 6.21 -7.24 -0.02
CA PRO A 38 5.48 -8.09 -0.96
C PRO A 38 4.31 -8.91 -0.41
N LYS A 39 4.30 -9.24 0.87
CA LYS A 39 3.21 -9.98 1.54
C LYS A 39 2.17 -9.05 2.16
N GLY A 40 2.22 -7.75 1.85
CA GLY A 40 1.30 -6.74 2.39
C GLY A 40 1.65 -6.36 3.83
N GLU A 41 2.86 -6.66 4.28
CA GLU A 41 3.43 -6.17 5.52
C GLU A 41 4.00 -4.75 5.35
N MET A 42 4.28 -4.10 6.47
CA MET A 42 5.04 -2.85 6.45
C MET A 42 6.45 -3.12 5.94
N LEU A 43 7.12 -2.08 5.44
CA LEU A 43 8.54 -2.14 5.07
C LEU A 43 9.37 -2.80 6.19
N ASP A 44 10.32 -3.66 5.79
CA ASP A 44 11.32 -4.20 6.70
C ASP A 44 12.01 -3.06 7.51
N PRO A 45 12.03 -3.13 8.85
CA PRO A 45 12.63 -2.09 9.68
C PRO A 45 14.08 -1.76 9.32
N SER A 46 14.86 -2.72 8.79
CA SER A 46 16.25 -2.43 8.38
C SER A 46 16.32 -1.43 7.21
N TRP A 47 15.24 -1.31 6.42
CA TRP A 47 15.12 -0.37 5.32
C TRP A 47 14.57 1.00 5.74
N GLU A 48 14.07 1.14 6.97
CA GLU A 48 13.65 2.45 7.50
C GLU A 48 14.87 3.37 7.67
N ILE A 49 16.02 2.84 8.09
CA ILE A 49 17.28 3.59 8.20
C ILE A 49 17.70 4.12 6.82
N ILE A 50 17.68 3.26 5.80
CA ILE A 50 17.99 3.64 4.41
C ILE A 50 17.02 4.71 3.91
N ALA A 51 15.74 4.60 4.26
CA ALA A 51 14.74 5.61 3.91
C ALA A 51 15.04 6.96 4.59
N THR A 52 15.35 6.94 5.88
CA THR A 52 15.72 8.13 6.66
C THR A 52 16.97 8.80 6.11
N ASP A 53 18.00 8.03 5.78
CA ASP A 53 19.23 8.58 5.22
C ASP A 53 18.94 9.22 3.86
N LEU A 54 18.25 8.50 2.97
CA LEU A 54 17.93 8.98 1.63
C LEU A 54 17.14 10.31 1.63
N VAL A 55 16.20 10.51 2.55
CA VAL A 55 15.39 11.76 2.60
C VAL A 55 16.15 12.95 3.19
N ASN A 56 17.27 12.71 3.87
CA ASN A 56 18.11 13.77 4.45
C ASN A 56 19.32 14.13 3.58
N VAL A 57 19.50 13.46 2.44
CA VAL A 57 20.55 13.75 1.46
C VAL A 57 20.15 14.95 0.60
N THR A 58 21.13 15.78 0.23
CA THR A 58 20.89 16.92 -0.67
C THR A 58 20.67 16.46 -2.11
N ASP A 59 20.00 17.28 -2.92
CA ASP A 59 19.74 16.94 -4.33
C ASP A 59 21.05 16.69 -5.12
N GLN A 60 22.16 17.36 -4.77
CA GLN A 60 23.46 17.17 -5.40
C GLN A 60 24.10 15.82 -5.06
N GLU A 61 23.86 15.31 -3.86
CA GLU A 61 24.45 14.07 -3.34
C GLU A 61 23.56 12.84 -3.57
N LEU A 62 22.32 13.05 -4.02
CA LEU A 62 21.31 12.00 -4.16
C LEU A 62 21.78 10.85 -5.06
N GLU A 63 22.40 11.15 -6.20
CA GLU A 63 22.86 10.14 -7.15
C GLU A 63 23.94 9.24 -6.55
N GLU A 64 24.94 9.83 -5.89
CA GLU A 64 26.02 9.09 -5.24
C GLU A 64 25.49 8.23 -4.07
N HIS A 65 24.55 8.76 -3.30
CA HIS A 65 23.94 8.02 -2.21
C HIS A 65 23.11 6.84 -2.71
N VAL A 66 22.31 7.03 -3.77
CA VAL A 66 21.58 5.94 -4.43
C VAL A 66 22.53 4.87 -4.97
N ALA A 67 23.65 5.26 -5.57
CA ALA A 67 24.68 4.34 -6.03
C ALA A 67 25.31 3.55 -4.86
N SER A 68 25.47 4.16 -3.68
CA SER A 68 25.97 3.49 -2.48
C SER A 68 24.97 2.48 -1.93
N ILE A 69 23.67 2.83 -1.86
CA ILE A 69 22.60 1.88 -1.48
C ILE A 69 22.62 0.64 -2.40
N ILE A 70 22.76 0.85 -3.71
CA ILE A 70 22.83 -0.24 -4.70
C ILE A 70 24.02 -1.17 -4.41
N ARG A 71 25.22 -0.61 -4.17
CA ARG A 71 26.42 -1.40 -3.91
C ARG A 71 26.35 -2.15 -2.58
N GLU A 72 25.99 -1.47 -1.50
CA GLU A 72 25.97 -2.02 -0.14
C GLU A 72 24.94 -3.14 0.01
N ASN A 73 23.80 -3.02 -0.68
CA ASN A 73 22.74 -4.01 -0.64
C ASN A 73 22.82 -5.01 -1.81
N THR A 74 23.89 -4.97 -2.61
CA THR A 74 24.12 -5.86 -3.77
C THR A 74 22.91 -5.94 -4.71
N ILE A 75 22.33 -4.77 -5.02
CA ILE A 75 21.09 -4.68 -5.82
C ILE A 75 21.45 -4.85 -7.29
N ASP A 76 20.86 -5.85 -7.94
CA ASP A 76 20.94 -5.98 -9.39
C ASP A 76 20.05 -4.94 -10.09
N VAL A 77 20.68 -3.94 -10.73
CA VAL A 77 20.01 -2.88 -11.49
C VAL A 77 19.34 -3.38 -12.77
N GLY A 78 19.73 -4.57 -13.27
CA GLY A 78 19.11 -5.22 -14.42
C GLY A 78 17.78 -5.90 -14.09
N THR A 79 17.53 -6.20 -12.82
CA THR A 79 16.26 -6.77 -12.36
C THR A 79 15.12 -5.76 -12.57
N SER A 80 14.01 -6.24 -13.14
CA SER A 80 12.79 -5.44 -13.30
C SER A 80 12.24 -5.00 -11.95
N SER A 81 11.66 -3.80 -11.86
CA SER A 81 10.97 -3.33 -10.66
C SER A 81 9.52 -3.01 -10.94
N ASN A 82 8.66 -3.25 -9.95
CA ASN A 82 7.22 -3.03 -10.02
C ASN A 82 6.76 -2.30 -8.74
N VAL A 83 6.18 -1.12 -8.91
CA VAL A 83 5.71 -0.28 -7.79
C VAL A 83 4.26 0.07 -8.00
N PHE A 84 3.42 -0.25 -7.01
CA PHE A 84 2.02 0.14 -6.97
C PHE A 84 1.88 1.39 -6.09
N VAL A 85 1.17 2.40 -6.56
CA VAL A 85 0.99 3.65 -5.83
C VAL A 85 -0.49 3.96 -5.68
N GLY A 86 -0.91 4.24 -4.45
CA GLY A 86 -2.25 4.70 -4.10
C GLY A 86 -2.18 5.86 -3.13
N MET A 87 -3.30 6.56 -2.99
CA MET A 87 -3.39 7.73 -2.13
C MET A 87 -4.75 7.88 -1.46
N ASP A 88 -4.81 8.62 -0.36
CA ASP A 88 -6.08 9.13 0.17
C ASP A 88 -6.58 10.36 -0.62
N ASN A 89 -7.65 10.99 -0.12
CA ASN A 89 -8.31 12.12 -0.76
C ASN A 89 -7.77 13.51 -0.34
N ARG A 90 -6.59 13.62 0.29
CA ARG A 90 -6.02 14.93 0.66
C ARG A 90 -5.66 15.75 -0.57
N TYR A 91 -5.81 17.08 -0.49
CA TYR A 91 -5.56 17.98 -1.61
C TYR A 91 -4.13 17.85 -2.19
N HIS A 92 -3.15 17.60 -1.33
CA HIS A 92 -1.74 17.45 -1.72
C HIS A 92 -1.40 16.07 -2.29
N SER A 93 -2.26 15.06 -2.11
CA SER A 93 -1.99 13.67 -2.46
C SER A 93 -1.67 13.45 -3.95
N PRO A 94 -2.40 14.05 -4.93
CA PRO A 94 -2.07 13.90 -6.35
C PRO A 94 -0.65 14.36 -6.71
N ARG A 95 -0.18 15.46 -6.10
CA ARG A 95 1.19 15.98 -6.32
C ARG A 95 2.24 15.01 -5.77
N LEU A 96 2.00 14.45 -4.59
CA LEU A 96 2.91 13.48 -3.97
C LEU A 96 2.93 12.15 -4.73
N LEU A 97 1.79 11.71 -5.27
CA LEU A 97 1.71 10.52 -6.12
C LEU A 97 2.56 10.70 -7.35
N LYS A 98 2.46 11.86 -8.01
CA LYS A 98 3.30 12.17 -9.16
C LYS A 98 4.80 12.16 -8.79
N ALA A 99 5.18 12.76 -7.66
CA ALA A 99 6.57 12.74 -7.21
C ALA A 99 7.10 11.32 -6.92
N VAL A 100 6.26 10.42 -6.40
CA VAL A 100 6.61 8.99 -6.25
C VAL A 100 6.79 8.34 -7.63
N ALA A 101 5.84 8.54 -8.55
CA ALA A 101 5.90 7.98 -9.89
C ALA A 101 7.15 8.44 -10.65
N ASP A 102 7.48 9.73 -10.58
CA ASP A 102 8.68 10.29 -11.22
C ASP A 102 9.97 9.65 -10.66
N GLY A 103 10.03 9.39 -9.35
CA GLY A 103 11.15 8.67 -8.74
C GLY A 103 11.26 7.21 -9.18
N VAL A 104 10.14 6.54 -9.48
CA VAL A 104 10.14 5.17 -10.04
C VAL A 104 10.63 5.19 -11.49
N ILE A 105 10.13 6.14 -12.29
CA ILE A 105 10.48 6.31 -13.70
C ILE A 105 11.95 6.69 -13.87
N ALA A 106 12.51 7.52 -12.97
CA ALA A 106 13.91 7.92 -12.98
C ALA A 106 14.87 6.72 -12.94
N LEU A 107 14.48 5.63 -12.25
CA LEU A 107 15.24 4.38 -12.21
C LEU A 107 14.77 3.35 -13.26
N LYS A 108 13.96 3.75 -14.24
CA LYS A 108 13.35 2.89 -15.27
C LYS A 108 12.50 1.75 -14.69
N GLY A 109 11.85 2.00 -13.55
CA GLY A 109 10.91 1.06 -12.94
C GLY A 109 9.50 1.14 -13.52
N ASN A 110 8.71 0.10 -13.30
CA ASN A 110 7.28 0.09 -13.69
C ASN A 110 6.43 0.63 -12.55
N VAL A 111 5.59 1.61 -12.85
CA VAL A 111 4.63 2.17 -11.88
C VAL A 111 3.20 1.84 -12.30
N LYS A 112 2.37 1.40 -11.35
CA LYS A 112 0.92 1.28 -11.51
C LYS A 112 0.22 2.17 -10.49
N GLU A 113 -0.53 3.14 -10.97
CA GLU A 113 -1.27 4.09 -10.15
C GLU A 113 -2.72 3.58 -9.94
N TYR A 114 -3.14 3.46 -8.68
CA TYR A 114 -4.52 3.12 -8.32
C TYR A 114 -5.37 4.36 -8.00
N GLY A 115 -4.76 5.53 -7.85
CA GLY A 115 -5.48 6.75 -7.48
C GLY A 115 -5.98 6.72 -6.04
N ILE A 116 -7.22 7.16 -5.82
CA ILE A 116 -7.83 7.27 -4.48
C ILE A 116 -8.28 5.89 -4.01
N VAL A 117 -7.61 5.36 -2.99
CA VAL A 117 -7.91 4.04 -2.40
C VAL A 117 -7.66 4.07 -0.90
N THR A 118 -8.20 3.08 -0.18
CA THR A 118 -7.91 2.96 1.26
C THR A 118 -6.57 2.26 1.50
N THR A 119 -5.93 2.52 2.64
CA THR A 119 -4.69 1.82 3.02
C THR A 119 -4.85 0.30 2.97
N PRO A 120 -5.91 -0.33 3.53
CA PRO A 120 -6.08 -1.78 3.43
C PRO A 120 -6.22 -2.31 1.99
N MET A 121 -6.83 -1.53 1.09
CA MET A 121 -6.90 -1.89 -0.34
C MET A 121 -5.50 -1.93 -0.97
N MET A 122 -4.64 -0.95 -0.67
CA MET A 122 -3.25 -0.98 -1.15
C MET A 122 -2.47 -2.19 -0.66
N HIS A 123 -2.59 -2.52 0.64
CA HIS A 123 -1.97 -3.75 1.17
C HIS A 123 -2.50 -4.99 0.44
N TYR A 124 -3.82 -5.08 0.21
CA TYR A 124 -4.45 -6.17 -0.53
C TYR A 124 -3.91 -6.29 -1.96
N PHE A 125 -3.79 -5.18 -2.71
CA PHE A 125 -3.30 -5.21 -4.09
C PHE A 125 -1.87 -5.73 -4.20
N VAL A 126 -1.00 -5.36 -3.25
CA VAL A 126 0.39 -5.86 -3.20
C VAL A 126 0.41 -7.37 -3.00
N VAL A 127 -0.31 -7.90 -2.01
CA VAL A 127 -0.38 -9.36 -1.77
C VAL A 127 -0.96 -10.09 -2.98
N ALA A 128 -2.07 -9.58 -3.52
CA ALA A 128 -2.76 -10.17 -4.66
C ALA A 128 -1.86 -10.27 -5.90
N ALA A 129 -1.07 -9.23 -6.18
CA ALA A 129 -0.14 -9.23 -7.30
C ALA A 129 1.04 -10.19 -7.09
N ASN A 130 1.66 -10.18 -5.91
CA ASN A 130 2.82 -11.04 -5.61
C ASN A 130 2.46 -12.52 -5.47
N THR A 131 1.22 -12.82 -5.08
CA THR A 131 0.68 -14.20 -5.08
C THR A 131 0.11 -14.62 -6.43
N ARG A 132 0.29 -13.82 -7.49
CA ARG A 132 -0.16 -14.09 -8.86
C ARG A 132 -1.65 -14.43 -8.93
N GLY A 133 -2.47 -13.71 -8.16
CA GLY A 133 -3.92 -13.92 -8.12
C GLY A 133 -4.40 -14.95 -7.10
N ALA A 134 -3.52 -15.73 -6.46
CA ALA A 134 -3.93 -16.76 -5.49
C ALA A 134 -4.59 -16.16 -4.24
N TYR A 135 -4.18 -14.97 -3.80
CA TYR A 135 -4.85 -14.25 -2.71
C TYR A 135 -6.13 -13.52 -3.16
N GLY A 136 -6.32 -13.31 -4.47
CA GLY A 136 -7.39 -12.51 -5.06
C GLY A 136 -6.86 -11.66 -6.22
N GLN A 137 -7.77 -10.96 -6.92
CA GLN A 137 -7.38 -10.08 -8.02
C GLN A 137 -6.90 -8.72 -7.48
N PRO A 138 -5.78 -8.15 -7.94
CA PRO A 138 -5.26 -6.86 -7.47
C PRO A 138 -6.05 -5.68 -8.06
N THR A 139 -7.34 -5.62 -7.76
CA THR A 139 -8.30 -4.62 -8.22
C THR A 139 -9.30 -4.30 -7.11
N GLU A 140 -9.95 -3.14 -7.16
CA GLU A 140 -11.02 -2.78 -6.22
C GLU A 140 -12.13 -3.82 -6.20
N ASP A 141 -12.61 -4.24 -7.37
CA ASP A 141 -13.60 -5.30 -7.51
C ASP A 141 -13.13 -6.61 -6.87
N GLY A 142 -11.85 -6.96 -7.00
CA GLY A 142 -11.26 -8.12 -6.36
C GLY A 142 -11.31 -8.03 -4.83
N TYR A 143 -11.02 -6.84 -4.29
CA TYR A 143 -11.11 -6.55 -2.85
C TYR A 143 -12.56 -6.66 -2.36
N TYR A 144 -13.51 -5.99 -3.02
CA TYR A 144 -14.93 -6.05 -2.67
C TYR A 144 -15.48 -7.48 -2.76
N THR A 145 -15.21 -8.18 -3.86
CA THR A 145 -15.66 -9.56 -4.07
C THR A 145 -15.14 -10.49 -2.99
N LYS A 146 -13.87 -10.34 -2.57
CA LYS A 146 -13.29 -11.17 -1.52
C LYS A 146 -13.99 -10.94 -0.17
N LEU A 147 -14.24 -9.69 0.20
CA LEU A 147 -14.93 -9.36 1.45
C LEU A 147 -16.39 -9.82 1.44
N ILE A 148 -17.12 -9.57 0.35
CA ILE A 148 -18.52 -9.97 0.20
C ILE A 148 -18.66 -11.49 0.31
N LYS A 149 -17.84 -12.26 -0.43
CA LYS A 149 -17.88 -13.73 -0.37
C LYS A 149 -17.58 -14.27 1.03
N ALA A 150 -16.58 -13.70 1.71
CA ALA A 150 -16.26 -14.09 3.07
C ALA A 150 -17.41 -13.78 4.04
N PHE A 151 -18.03 -12.61 3.90
CA PHE A 151 -19.19 -12.21 4.68
C PHE A 151 -20.41 -13.10 4.43
N GLU A 152 -20.74 -13.40 3.16
CA GLU A 152 -21.82 -14.31 2.79
C GLU A 152 -21.59 -15.71 3.38
N SER A 153 -20.36 -16.22 3.29
CA SER A 153 -19.98 -17.51 3.88
C SER A 153 -20.10 -17.52 5.40
N LEU A 154 -19.81 -16.41 6.07
CA LEU A 154 -19.91 -16.30 7.53
C LEU A 154 -21.37 -16.15 7.98
N ARG A 155 -22.16 -15.34 7.26
CA ARG A 155 -23.59 -15.11 7.52
C ARG A 155 -24.40 -16.40 7.30
N GLY A 156 -24.08 -17.19 6.28
CA GLY A 156 -24.86 -18.36 5.87
C GLY A 156 -26.23 -17.96 5.31
N ASP A 157 -27.17 -18.90 5.19
CA ASP A 157 -28.48 -18.65 4.56
C ASP A 157 -29.62 -18.38 5.55
N LYS A 158 -29.34 -18.47 6.85
CA LYS A 158 -30.33 -18.28 7.91
C LYS A 158 -30.39 -16.82 8.33
N LEU A 159 -31.60 -16.25 8.40
CA LEU A 159 -31.83 -14.88 8.86
C LEU A 159 -31.52 -14.70 10.35
N GLU A 160 -31.71 -15.75 11.17
CA GLU A 160 -31.42 -15.74 12.60
C GLU A 160 -30.75 -17.05 13.03
N ASN A 161 -29.62 -16.95 13.75
CA ASN A 161 -28.94 -18.09 14.36
C ASN A 161 -29.40 -18.37 15.82
N GLY A 162 -30.54 -17.79 16.25
CA GLY A 162 -31.16 -18.04 17.56
C GLY A 162 -30.42 -17.50 18.79
N ASN A 163 -29.16 -17.04 18.64
CA ASN A 163 -28.31 -16.54 19.72
C ASN A 163 -28.52 -15.06 20.05
N TYR A 164 -29.28 -14.33 19.24
CA TYR A 164 -29.62 -12.93 19.48
C TYR A 164 -31.13 -12.76 19.34
N LYS A 165 -31.84 -12.60 20.46
CA LYS A 165 -33.24 -12.17 20.47
C LYS A 165 -33.24 -10.66 20.69
N THR A 166 -33.59 -9.90 19.67
CA THR A 166 -33.79 -8.46 19.82
C THR A 166 -35.03 -8.23 20.68
N VAL A 167 -34.84 -7.94 21.96
CA VAL A 167 -35.94 -7.53 22.85
C VAL A 167 -36.12 -6.03 22.70
N TYR A 168 -36.96 -5.60 21.75
CA TYR A 168 -37.43 -4.21 21.73
C TYR A 168 -38.38 -4.01 22.91
N PHE A 169 -37.89 -3.43 24.01
CA PHE A 169 -38.76 -2.84 25.03
C PHE A 169 -39.35 -1.55 24.46
N LEU A 170 -40.46 -1.68 23.75
CA LEU A 170 -41.39 -0.56 23.60
C LEU A 170 -42.04 -0.34 24.97
N MET A 171 -41.49 0.59 25.76
CA MET A 171 -42.26 1.22 26.83
C MET A 171 -43.37 2.05 26.19
N VAL A 172 -44.48 1.40 25.88
CA VAL A 172 -45.76 2.05 25.65
C VAL A 172 -46.79 1.40 26.57
N GLN A 173 -46.90 1.98 27.76
CA GLN A 173 -48.13 2.12 28.54
C GLN A 173 -47.99 3.56 29.11
N MET A 174 -48.80 4.60 28.85
CA MET A 174 -50.26 4.69 28.67
C MET A 174 -50.96 3.73 29.64
N GLU A 175 -51.29 4.12 30.87
CA GLU A 175 -52.02 5.32 31.34
C GLU A 175 -51.42 5.91 32.62
#